data_AF-K1S474-F1
#
_entry.id   AF-K1S474-F1
#
_cell.length_a   1.000
_cell.length_b   1.000
_cell.length_c   1.000
_cell.angle_alpha   90.00
_cell.angle_beta   90.00
_cell.angle_gamma   90.00
#
_symmetry.space_group_name_H-M   'P 1'
#
loop_
_entity.id
_entity.type
_entity.pdbx_description
1 polymer ?
#
loop_
_entity_poly.entity_id
_entity_poly.type
_entity_poly.pdbx_seq_one_letter_code
_entity_poly.pdbx_strand_id
1 'polypeptide(L)'
;MFAILRKMKEQGCTIIIITHKMAEVMDISDRVTVLRKGECIGTVKTSETTPQQLTEMMVGKAVTLEIERPQCCDYNAKPMLSVKNLTKKNTDGVNVLDNVNFDVYGGEILGVAGIAGSGQKELCEIIAGLDKMTDGDIEFDGDSIKGLDPRAIIRKGISMSFVPED
;
A
#
# COMPACT_ATOMS: atom_id res chain seq x y z
N MET A 1 -6.26 2.84 -21.83
CA MET A 1 -7.27 3.82 -21.39
C MET A 1 -7.01 5.22 -21.95
N PHE A 2 -5.85 5.84 -21.69
CA PHE A 2 -5.56 7.22 -22.11
C PHE A 2 -5.63 7.48 -23.63
N ALA A 3 -5.25 6.51 -24.46
CA ALA A 3 -5.36 6.63 -25.92
C ALA A 3 -6.80 6.83 -26.41
N ILE A 4 -7.79 6.24 -25.71
CA ILE A 4 -9.21 6.40 -26.05
C ILE A 4 -9.68 7.81 -25.71
N LEU A 5 -9.28 8.32 -24.54
CA LEU A 5 -9.61 9.68 -24.10
C LEU A 5 -9.04 10.73 -25.07
N ARG A 6 -7.80 10.54 -25.55
CA ARG A 6 -7.20 11.42 -26.57
C ARG A 6 -8.00 11.41 -27.89
N LYS A 7 -8.41 10.24 -28.37
CA LYS A 7 -9.26 10.14 -29.58
C LYS A 7 -10.61 10.82 -29.42
N MET A 8 -11.26 10.69 -28.25
CA MET A 8 -12.54 11.35 -27.99
C MET A 8 -12.38 12.88 -28.01
N LYS A 9 -11.29 13.40 -27.46
CA LYS A 9 -10.96 14.83 -27.57
C LYS A 9 -10.75 15.28 -29.01
N GLU A 10 -10.02 14.50 -29.82
CA GLU A 10 -9.81 14.78 -31.25
C GLU A 10 -11.13 14.79 -32.04
N GLN A 11 -12.13 14.03 -31.61
CA GLN A 11 -13.48 14.02 -32.16
C GLN A 11 -14.36 15.19 -31.66
N GLY A 12 -13.80 16.12 -30.89
CA GLY A 12 -14.50 17.30 -30.37
C GLY A 12 -15.29 17.06 -29.09
N CYS A 13 -15.13 15.91 -28.42
CA CYS A 13 -15.76 15.68 -27.13
C CYS A 13 -15.01 16.41 -26.00
N THR A 14 -15.76 17.06 -25.11
CA THR A 14 -15.22 17.54 -23.82
C THR A 14 -15.25 16.40 -22.80
N ILE A 15 -14.16 16.21 -22.07
CA ILE A 15 -14.00 15.14 -21.08
C ILE A 15 -13.73 15.79 -19.72
N ILE A 16 -14.49 15.38 -18.71
CA ILE A 16 -14.27 15.76 -17.31
C ILE A 16 -13.86 14.51 -16.55
N ILE A 17 -12.72 14.58 -15.86
CA ILE A 17 -12.17 13.47 -15.08
C ILE A 17 -11.95 13.94 -13.66
N ILE A 18 -12.41 13.13 -12.72
CA ILE A 18 -12.19 13.34 -11.29
C ILE A 18 -11.16 12.31 -10.85
N THR A 19 -9.95 12.76 -10.53
CA THR A 19 -8.86 11.90 -10.08
C THR A 19 -7.92 12.68 -9.17
N HIS A 20 -7.31 11.99 -8.22
CA HIS A 20 -6.21 12.50 -7.40
C HIS A 20 -4.86 11.89 -7.83
N LYS A 21 -4.85 11.02 -8.84
CA LYS A 21 -3.64 10.38 -9.36
C LYS A 21 -2.87 11.37 -10.23
N MET A 22 -1.81 11.94 -9.67
CA MET A 22 -1.11 13.05 -10.31
C MET A 22 -0.51 12.70 -11.67
N ALA A 23 -0.04 11.46 -11.86
CA ALA A 23 0.46 10.99 -13.16
C ALA A 23 -0.63 11.06 -14.26
N GLU A 24 -1.88 10.75 -13.92
CA GLU A 24 -3.00 10.87 -14.86
C GLU A 24 -3.30 12.34 -15.14
N VAL A 25 -3.40 13.16 -14.09
CA VAL A 25 -3.66 14.61 -14.22
C VAL A 25 -2.66 15.24 -15.19
N MET A 26 -1.36 14.99 -14.99
CA MET A 26 -0.31 15.61 -15.81
C MET A 26 -0.27 15.08 -17.24
N ASP A 27 -0.69 13.84 -17.51
CA ASP A 27 -0.60 13.26 -18.85
C ASP A 27 -1.75 13.66 -19.79
N ILE A 28 -2.98 13.74 -19.28
CA ILE A 28 -4.18 13.84 -20.13
C ILE A 28 -5.00 15.12 -20.01
N SER A 29 -4.79 15.94 -18.99
CA SER A 29 -5.61 17.13 -18.77
C SER A 29 -5.04 18.37 -19.47
N ASP A 30 -5.92 19.23 -20.00
CA ASP A 30 -5.55 20.57 -20.46
C ASP A 30 -5.56 21.59 -19.31
N ARG A 31 -6.51 21.41 -18.38
CA ARG A 31 -6.76 22.27 -17.23
C ARG A 31 -7.16 21.42 -16.04
N VAL A 32 -6.76 21.86 -14.87
CA VAL A 32 -7.05 21.21 -13.58
C VAL A 32 -7.79 22.20 -12.70
N THR A 33 -8.93 21.79 -12.16
CA THR A 33 -9.63 22.56 -11.12
C THR A 33 -9.53 21.80 -9.81
N VAL A 34 -9.03 22.48 -8.77
CA VAL A 34 -8.86 21.87 -7.46
C VAL A 34 -10.01 22.28 -6.55
N LEU A 35 -10.70 21.29 -5.99
CA LEU A 35 -11.72 21.48 -4.97
C LEU A 35 -11.15 21.08 -3.61
N ARG A 36 -11.37 21.88 -2.58
CA ARG A 36 -10.97 21.57 -1.20
C ARG A 36 -12.03 22.07 -0.23
N LYS A 37 -12.47 21.20 0.68
CA LYS A 37 -13.53 21.51 1.67
C LYS A 37 -14.82 22.09 1.05
N GLY A 38 -15.19 21.61 -0.14
CA GLY A 38 -16.40 22.05 -0.85
C GLY A 38 -16.24 23.36 -1.63
N GLU A 39 -15.05 23.97 -1.64
CA GLU A 39 -14.77 25.23 -2.33
C GLU A 39 -13.83 25.03 -3.53
N CYS A 40 -14.01 25.86 -4.56
CA CYS A 40 -13.08 25.93 -5.70
C CYS A 40 -11.86 26.75 -5.30
N ILE A 41 -10.72 26.07 -5.15
CA ILE A 41 -9.45 26.71 -4.80
C ILE A 41 -8.85 27.42 -6.01
N GLY A 42 -9.07 26.89 -7.21
CA GLY A 42 -8.67 27.53 -8.46
C GLY A 42 -8.63 26.57 -9.63
N THR A 43 -8.45 27.15 -10.82
CA THR A 43 -8.24 26.42 -12.08
C THR A 43 -6.92 26.85 -12.70
N VAL A 44 -6.06 25.88 -12.99
CA VAL A 44 -4.77 26.08 -13.64
C VAL A 44 -4.72 25.35 -14.97
N LYS A 45 -3.86 25.77 -15.89
CA LYS A 45 -3.51 24.94 -17.05
C LYS A 45 -2.47 23.92 -16.64
N THR A 46 -2.62 22.70 -17.14
CA THR A 46 -1.73 21.58 -16.78
C THR A 46 -0.29 21.84 -17.22
N SER A 47 -0.10 22.55 -18.33
CA SER A 47 1.23 22.95 -18.85
C SER A 47 1.94 24.00 -18.01
N GLU A 48 1.24 24.70 -17.13
CA GLU A 48 1.75 25.83 -16.33
C GLU A 48 1.86 25.46 -14.84
N THR A 49 1.71 24.18 -14.48
CA THR A 49 1.72 23.70 -13.10
C THR A 49 2.60 22.47 -12.89
N THR A 50 2.82 22.09 -11.63
CA THR A 50 3.58 20.89 -11.24
C THR A 50 2.76 20.00 -10.30
N PRO A 51 3.10 18.70 -10.21
CA PRO A 51 2.56 17.79 -9.19
C PRO A 51 2.56 18.37 -7.78
N GLN A 52 3.65 19.04 -7.40
CA GLN A 52 3.83 19.64 -6.09
C GLN A 52 2.84 20.79 -5.87
N GLN A 53 2.73 21.72 -6.81
CA GLN A 53 1.78 22.85 -6.72
C GLN A 53 0.33 22.36 -6.63
N LEU A 54 -0.05 21.38 -7.44
CA LEU A 54 -1.39 20.79 -7.38
C LEU A 54 -1.63 20.10 -6.03
N THR A 55 -0.63 19.40 -5.49
CA THR A 55 -0.70 18.79 -4.15
C THR A 55 -0.88 19.86 -3.06
N GLU A 56 -0.16 20.97 -3.14
CA GLU A 56 -0.32 22.08 -2.21
C GLU A 56 -1.72 22.71 -2.30
N MET A 57 -2.27 22.86 -3.50
CA MET A 57 -3.67 23.31 -3.67
C MET A 57 -4.65 22.34 -3.00
N MET A 58 -4.44 21.02 -3.16
CA MET A 58 -5.30 19.97 -2.60
C MET A 58 -5.22 19.88 -1.06
N VAL A 59 -4.01 19.91 -0.48
CA VAL A 59 -3.77 19.69 0.96
C VAL A 59 -3.79 21.02 1.75
N GLY A 60 -3.47 22.14 1.11
CA GLY A 60 -3.47 23.48 1.70
C GLY A 60 -2.25 23.83 2.55
N LYS A 61 -1.16 23.08 2.41
CA LYS A 61 0.14 23.36 3.03
C LYS A 61 1.24 22.92 2.07
N ALA A 62 2.41 23.54 2.19
CA ALA A 62 3.63 23.06 1.52
C ALA A 62 3.87 21.59 1.92
N VAL A 63 3.99 20.72 0.92
CA VAL A 63 4.27 19.30 1.15
C VAL A 63 5.74 19.07 0.81
N THR A 64 6.57 19.01 1.85
CA THR A 64 7.96 18.55 1.70
C THR A 64 7.93 17.03 1.62
N LEU A 65 8.53 16.47 0.56
CA LEU A 65 8.66 15.02 0.37
C LEU A 65 9.87 14.43 1.12
N GLU A 66 10.66 15.28 1.77
CA GLU A 66 11.78 14.86 2.62
C GLU A 66 11.23 14.34 3.93
N ILE A 67 11.37 13.03 4.14
CA ILE A 67 11.02 12.36 5.38
C ILE A 67 12.34 12.11 6.12
N GLU A 68 12.51 12.72 7.29
CA GLU A 68 13.56 12.31 8.21
C GLU A 68 13.34 10.84 8.58
N ARG A 69 14.34 10.00 8.34
CA ARG A 69 14.33 8.58 8.69
C ARG A 69 15.24 8.37 9.88
N PRO A 70 14.79 8.64 11.11
CA PRO A 70 15.56 8.30 12.29
C PRO A 70 15.81 6.79 12.31
N GLN A 71 16.91 6.36 12.94
CA GLN A 71 17.13 4.94 13.17
C GLN A 71 16.12 4.47 14.22
N CYS A 72 15.09 3.74 13.78
CA CYS A 72 13.95 3.37 14.63
C CYS A 72 14.20 2.11 15.48
N CYS A 73 15.14 1.25 15.08
CA CYS A 73 15.31 -0.08 15.66
C CYS A 73 16.80 -0.47 15.78
N ASP A 74 17.06 -1.36 16.75
CA ASP A 74 18.35 -2.05 16.90
C ASP A 74 18.30 -3.38 16.16
N TYR A 75 18.96 -3.44 15.00
CA TYR A 75 19.04 -4.66 14.19
C TYR A 75 19.95 -5.74 14.79
N ASN A 76 20.66 -5.45 15.89
CA ASN A 76 21.38 -6.48 16.65
C ASN A 76 20.50 -7.15 17.71
N ALA A 77 19.31 -6.61 17.97
CA ALA A 77 18.35 -7.22 18.86
C ALA A 77 17.72 -8.47 18.21
N LYS A 78 16.95 -9.23 19.01
CA LYS A 78 16.15 -10.32 18.47
C LYS A 78 14.98 -9.75 17.64
N PRO A 79 14.67 -10.31 16.46
CA PRO A 79 13.47 -9.94 15.72
C PRO A 79 12.20 -10.11 16.57
N MET A 80 11.29 -9.15 16.47
CA MET A 80 9.97 -9.23 17.08
C MET A 80 9.08 -10.20 16.31
N LEU A 81 9.17 -10.21 14.98
CA LEU A 81 8.53 -11.17 14.09
C LEU A 81 9.60 -11.75 13.17
N SER A 82 9.64 -13.07 13.02
CA SER A 82 10.50 -13.77 12.07
C SER A 82 9.67 -14.72 11.22
N VAL A 83 9.70 -14.53 9.90
CA VAL A 83 9.00 -15.36 8.92
C VAL A 83 10.05 -16.17 8.16
N LYS A 84 9.93 -17.50 8.19
CA LYS A 84 10.92 -18.42 7.64
C LYS A 84 10.27 -19.40 6.67
N ASN A 85 10.72 -19.38 5.43
CA ASN A 85 10.29 -20.24 4.32
C ASN A 85 8.76 -20.32 4.16
N LEU A 86 8.07 -19.22 4.44
CA LEU A 86 6.61 -19.20 4.44
C LEU A 86 6.08 -19.47 3.02
N THR A 87 5.34 -20.56 2.90
CA THR A 87 4.77 -21.02 1.63
C THR A 87 3.27 -21.25 1.78
N LYS A 88 2.49 -20.78 0.82
CA LYS A 88 1.04 -20.96 0.75
C LYS A 88 0.66 -21.42 -0.65
N LYS A 89 -0.01 -22.55 -0.75
CA LYS A 89 -0.67 -23.02 -1.97
C LYS A 89 -2.16 -22.71 -1.94
N ASN A 90 -2.71 -22.31 -3.09
CA ASN A 90 -4.15 -22.24 -3.29
C ASN A 90 -4.76 -23.65 -3.52
N THR A 91 -6.07 -23.71 -3.75
CA THR A 91 -6.79 -24.96 -4.02
C THR A 91 -6.32 -25.69 -5.27
N ASP A 92 -5.76 -24.96 -6.24
CA ASP A 92 -5.24 -25.51 -7.50
C ASP A 92 -3.78 -25.96 -7.39
N GLY A 93 -3.20 -25.89 -6.19
CA GLY A 93 -1.81 -26.28 -5.91
C GLY A 93 -0.77 -25.25 -6.34
N VAL A 94 -1.18 -24.06 -6.77
CA VAL A 94 -0.30 -22.96 -7.16
C VAL A 94 0.20 -22.22 -5.92
N ASN A 95 1.50 -21.94 -5.87
CA ASN A 95 2.09 -21.14 -4.80
C ASN A 95 1.62 -19.69 -4.92
N VAL A 96 0.85 -19.22 -3.94
CA VAL A 96 0.47 -17.81 -3.75
C VAL A 96 1.55 -17.08 -2.94
N LEU A 97 2.16 -17.78 -1.98
CA LEU A 97 3.41 -17.38 -1.34
C LEU A 97 4.42 -18.51 -1.57
N ASP A 98 5.64 -18.14 -1.94
CA ASP A 98 6.70 -19.09 -2.26
C ASP A 98 7.97 -18.72 -1.50
N ASN A 99 8.29 -19.50 -0.46
CA ASN A 99 9.51 -19.36 0.31
C ASN A 99 9.79 -17.92 0.81
N VAL A 100 8.79 -17.28 1.41
CA VAL A 100 8.91 -15.91 1.92
C VAL A 100 9.73 -15.90 3.21
N ASN A 101 10.74 -15.03 3.26
CA ASN A 101 11.66 -14.90 4.39
C ASN A 101 11.89 -13.42 4.73
N PHE A 102 11.61 -13.01 5.96
CA PHE A 102 11.96 -11.68 6.47
C PHE A 102 11.85 -11.62 7.99
N ASP A 103 12.53 -10.65 8.58
CA ASP A 103 12.49 -10.31 9.99
C ASP A 103 11.93 -8.89 10.16
N VAL A 104 11.19 -8.65 11.24
CA VAL A 104 10.73 -7.32 11.66
C VAL A 104 11.17 -7.08 13.10
N TYR A 105 11.86 -5.97 13.33
CA TYR A 105 12.42 -5.62 14.62
C TYR A 105 11.47 -4.71 15.42
N GLY A 106 11.66 -4.65 16.75
CA GLY A 106 10.87 -3.78 17.60
C GLY A 106 11.01 -2.31 17.18
N GLY A 107 9.88 -1.62 16.98
CA GLY A 107 9.85 -0.22 16.51
C GLY A 107 10.00 -0.03 14.99
N GLU A 108 10.16 -1.11 14.23
CA GLU A 108 10.21 -1.08 12.78
C GLU A 108 8.81 -1.07 12.14
N ILE A 109 8.69 -0.39 11.00
CA ILE A 109 7.52 -0.48 10.12
C ILE A 109 7.98 -1.11 8.80
N LEU A 110 7.59 -2.37 8.57
CA LEU A 110 7.84 -3.05 7.30
C LEU A 110 6.67 -2.82 6.33
N GLY A 111 6.97 -2.26 5.16
CA GLY A 111 6.00 -2.12 4.07
C GLY A 111 6.13 -3.25 3.05
N VAL A 112 5.05 -3.99 2.81
CA VAL A 112 4.96 -5.00 1.73
C VAL A 112 4.10 -4.44 0.61
N ALA A 113 4.68 -4.31 -0.59
CA ALA A 113 4.00 -3.74 -1.75
C ALA A 113 4.11 -4.69 -2.96
N GLY A 114 3.12 -4.61 -3.85
CA GLY A 114 3.05 -5.44 -5.05
C GLY A 114 1.77 -5.13 -5.83
N ILE A 115 1.59 -5.75 -6.99
CA ILE A 115 0.34 -5.66 -7.75
C ILE A 115 -0.73 -6.56 -7.12
N ALA A 116 -1.98 -6.40 -7.53
CA ALA A 116 -3.07 -7.26 -7.09
C ALA A 116 -2.75 -8.73 -7.41
N GLY A 117 -2.92 -9.61 -6.41
CA GLY A 117 -2.62 -11.04 -6.53
C GLY A 117 -1.17 -11.44 -6.24
N SER A 118 -0.31 -10.53 -5.75
CA SER A 118 1.06 -10.87 -5.35
C SER A 118 1.19 -11.46 -3.94
N GLY A 119 0.08 -11.80 -3.26
CA GLY A 119 0.11 -12.50 -1.97
C GLY A 119 0.13 -11.59 -0.73
N GLN A 120 -0.01 -10.27 -0.86
CA GLN A 120 0.07 -9.33 0.27
C GLN A 120 -1.05 -9.58 1.29
N LYS A 121 -2.26 -9.85 0.80
CA LYS A 121 -3.41 -10.17 1.62
C LYS A 121 -3.19 -11.49 2.36
N GLU A 122 -2.79 -12.53 1.64
CA GLU A 122 -2.54 -13.87 2.15
C GLU A 122 -1.42 -13.86 3.20
N LEU A 123 -0.36 -13.08 2.99
CA LEU A 123 0.70 -12.89 3.97
C LEU A 123 0.16 -12.34 5.29
N CYS A 124 -0.62 -11.25 5.22
CA CYS A 124 -1.21 -10.63 6.41
C CYS A 124 -2.21 -11.56 7.11
N GLU A 125 -3.08 -12.24 6.35
CA GLU A 125 -4.07 -13.16 6.88
C GLU A 125 -3.42 -14.37 7.57
N ILE A 126 -2.32 -14.91 7.04
CA ILE A 126 -1.58 -15.99 7.67
C ILE A 126 -0.92 -15.54 8.97
N ILE A 127 -0.25 -14.39 9.00
CA ILE A 127 0.38 -13.85 10.22
C ILE A 127 -0.69 -13.60 11.31
N ALA A 128 -1.88 -13.15 10.91
CA ALA A 128 -3.01 -12.95 11.80
C ALA A 128 -3.74 -14.26 12.22
N GLY A 129 -3.38 -15.39 11.64
CA GLY A 129 -4.01 -16.70 11.85
C GLY A 129 -5.37 -16.90 11.17
N LEU A 130 -5.78 -15.99 10.29
CA LEU A 130 -7.02 -16.06 9.53
C LEU A 130 -6.94 -17.03 8.37
N ASP A 131 -5.74 -17.28 7.86
CA ASP A 131 -5.46 -18.32 6.88
C ASP A 131 -4.29 -19.20 7.33
N LYS A 132 -4.18 -20.39 6.73
CA LYS A 132 -3.15 -21.39 7.06
C LYS A 132 -2.09 -21.45 5.99
N MET A 133 -0.82 -21.35 6.41
CA MET A 133 0.31 -21.68 5.55
C MET A 133 0.37 -23.17 5.21
N THR A 134 0.98 -23.49 4.08
CA THR A 134 1.26 -24.86 3.64
C THR A 134 2.55 -25.36 4.25
N ASP A 135 3.58 -24.52 4.31
CA ASP A 135 4.88 -24.84 4.91
C ASP A 135 5.56 -23.56 5.45
N GLY A 136 6.64 -23.75 6.20
CA GLY A 136 7.40 -22.70 6.87
C GLY A 136 7.07 -22.57 8.35
N ASP A 137 7.60 -21.50 8.94
CA ASP A 137 7.36 -21.14 10.33
C ASP A 137 7.27 -19.62 10.50
N ILE A 138 6.54 -19.20 11.52
CA ILE A 138 6.43 -17.80 11.93
C ILE A 138 6.64 -17.75 13.43
N GLU A 139 7.60 -16.95 13.88
CA GLU A 139 7.91 -16.72 15.28
C GLU A 139 7.56 -15.28 15.66
N PHE A 140 6.92 -15.09 16.81
CA PHE A 140 6.66 -13.78 17.40
C PHE A 140 7.17 -13.74 18.84
N ASP A 141 8.01 -12.75 19.13
CA ASP A 141 8.75 -12.63 20.40
C ASP A 141 9.53 -13.91 20.77
N GLY A 142 9.94 -14.68 19.74
CA GLY A 142 10.63 -15.97 19.91
C GLY A 142 9.78 -17.22 20.04
N ASP A 143 8.47 -17.08 20.12
CA ASP A 143 7.58 -18.23 20.16
C ASP A 143 6.99 -18.47 18.78
N SER A 144 7.00 -19.72 18.31
CA SER A 144 6.28 -20.08 17.08
C SER A 144 4.78 -19.83 17.27
N ILE A 145 4.17 -19.18 16.27
CA ILE A 145 2.71 -18.99 16.19
C ILE A 145 2.04 -20.01 15.26
N LYS A 146 2.81 -20.98 14.75
CA LYS A 146 2.31 -22.04 13.86
C LYS A 146 1.21 -22.84 14.54
N GLY A 147 0.05 -22.87 13.88
CA GLY A 147 -1.10 -23.66 14.34
C GLY A 147 -1.89 -23.05 15.50
N LEU A 148 -1.53 -21.86 15.97
CA LEU A 148 -2.35 -21.13 16.93
C LEU A 148 -3.65 -20.65 16.29
N ASP A 149 -4.72 -20.60 17.09
CA ASP A 149 -5.97 -19.98 16.66
C ASP A 149 -5.88 -18.44 16.71
N PRO A 150 -6.69 -17.71 15.92
CA PRO A 150 -6.67 -16.25 15.89
C PRO A 150 -6.77 -15.58 17.27
N ARG A 151 -7.52 -16.15 18.23
CA ARG A 151 -7.64 -15.55 19.56
C ARG A 151 -6.36 -15.68 20.35
N ALA A 152 -5.62 -16.78 20.19
CA ALA A 152 -4.31 -16.94 20.81
C ALA A 152 -3.28 -15.97 20.23
N ILE A 153 -3.30 -15.76 18.92
CA ILE A 153 -2.45 -14.79 18.21
C ILE A 153 -2.74 -13.36 18.69
N ILE A 154 -4.01 -12.98 18.80
CA ILE A 154 -4.41 -11.66 19.35
C ILE A 154 -3.94 -11.49 20.80
N ARG A 155 -4.07 -12.52 21.66
CA ARG A 155 -3.58 -12.46 23.04
C ARG A 155 -2.07 -12.29 23.15
N LYS A 156 -1.31 -12.73 22.14
CA LYS A 156 0.14 -12.48 22.03
C LYS A 156 0.47 -11.05 21.59
N GLY A 157 -0.53 -10.24 21.19
CA GLY A 157 -0.35 -8.85 20.78
C GLY A 157 -0.29 -8.63 19.27
N ILE A 158 -0.45 -9.68 18.47
CA ILE A 158 -0.56 -9.55 17.01
C ILE A 158 -1.99 -9.18 16.67
N SER A 159 -2.19 -8.06 15.98
CA SER A 159 -3.51 -7.64 15.51
C SER A 159 -3.46 -7.25 14.04
N MET A 160 -4.52 -7.60 13.31
CA MET A 160 -4.70 -7.19 11.93
C MET A 160 -5.74 -6.08 11.89
N SER A 161 -5.36 -4.95 11.30
CA SER A 161 -6.29 -3.87 10.98
C SER A 161 -6.37 -3.74 9.46
N PHE A 162 -7.57 -3.50 8.96
CA PHE A 162 -7.81 -3.35 7.53
C PHE A 162 -8.27 -1.93 7.25
N VAL A 163 -7.60 -1.28 6.30
CA VAL A 163 -8.09 -0.03 5.69
C VAL A 163 -8.67 -0.44 4.33
N PRO A 164 -9.97 -0.23 4.09
CA PRO A 164 -10.58 -0.57 2.81
C PRO A 164 -9.88 0.10 1.63
N GLU A 165 -9.76 -0.66 0.54
CA GLU A 165 -9.33 -0.16 -0.76
C GLU A 165 -10.52 0.59 -1.42
N ASP A 166 -10.85 1.79 -0.94
CA ASP A 166 -11.78 2.71 -1.63
C ASP A 166 -11.01 3.82 -2.35
#